data_AF-A0A4Y2W1A4-F1
#
_entry.id   AF-A0A4Y2W1A4-F1
#
_cell.length_a   1.000
_cell.length_b   1.000
_cell.length_c   1.000
_cell.angle_alpha   90.00
_cell.angle_beta   90.00
_cell.angle_gamma   90.00
#
_symmetry.space_group_name_H-M   'P 1'
#
loop_
_entity.id
_entity.type
_entity.pdbx_description
1 polymer ?
#
loop_
_entity_poly.entity_id
_entity_poly.type
_entity_poly.pdbx_seq_one_letter_code
_entity_poly.pdbx_strand_id
1 'polypeptide(L)'
;MINPPSSEIYTLLCQRLISEFGDSNAQKEKKLLTELQLGDEKPNHLLWKMKELSNDQVTDDFYQNLWLQRMPPHIQTVLSASSKPLDKLGNIADKVSEIVSVTSPVCVTSSVPQAYDEPTIESLAQ
;
A
#
# COMPACT_ATOMS: atom_id res chain seq x y z
N MET A 1 -15.85 23.04 50.26
CA MET A 1 -16.02 23.03 48.78
C MET A 1 -14.78 22.37 48.20
N ILE A 2 -14.87 21.12 47.79
CA ILE A 2 -13.76 20.40 47.17
C ILE A 2 -13.92 20.63 45.66
N ASN A 3 -13.16 21.58 45.13
CA ASN A 3 -13.01 21.75 43.69
C ASN A 3 -12.30 20.48 43.18
N PRO A 4 -12.92 19.63 42.34
CA PRO A 4 -12.19 18.49 41.80
C PRO A 4 -10.97 19.03 41.05
N PRO A 5 -9.81 18.35 41.15
CA PRO A 5 -8.61 18.80 40.46
C PRO A 5 -8.96 18.91 38.98
N SER A 6 -8.69 20.07 38.37
CA SER A 6 -9.01 20.40 36.97
C SER A 6 -8.57 19.33 35.96
N SER A 7 -7.62 18.47 36.35
CA SER A 7 -7.24 17.24 35.63
C SER A 7 -8.40 16.28 35.38
N GLU A 8 -9.30 16.06 36.33
CA GLU A 8 -10.37 15.05 36.22
C GLU A 8 -11.43 15.47 35.18
N ILE A 9 -11.74 16.76 35.13
CA ILE A 9 -12.65 17.35 34.13
C ILE A 9 -12.02 17.27 32.73
N TYR A 10 -10.72 17.56 32.62
CA TYR A 10 -9.98 17.42 31.36
C TYR A 10 -9.97 15.96 30.89
N THR A 11 -9.66 15.01 31.77
CA THR A 11 -9.69 13.58 31.45
C THR A 11 -11.07 13.12 30.99
N LEU A 12 -12.14 13.52 31.67
CA LEU A 12 -13.52 13.21 31.28
C LEU A 12 -13.89 13.81 29.92
N LEU A 13 -13.48 15.06 29.66
CA LEU A 13 -13.72 15.71 28.37
C LEU A 13 -12.98 15.00 27.23
N CYS A 14 -11.70 14.70 27.43
CA CYS A 14 -10.90 13.94 26.46
C CYS A 14 -11.49 12.54 26.21
N GLN A 15 -11.90 11.84 27.26
CA GLN A 15 -12.51 10.52 27.13
C GLN A 15 -13.83 10.58 26.36
N ARG A 16 -14.65 11.61 26.58
CA ARG A 16 -15.90 11.82 25.84
C ARG A 16 -15.65 12.11 24.38
N LEU A 17 -14.67 12.97 24.07
CA LEU A 17 -14.25 13.27 22.70
C LEU A 17 -13.75 12.02 21.97
N ILE A 18 -12.88 11.23 22.61
CA ILE A 18 -12.38 9.97 22.04
C ILE A 18 -13.54 8.97 21.86
N SER A 19 -14.49 8.92 22.79
CA SER A 19 -15.63 8.01 22.68
C SER A 19 -16.64 8.43 21.60
N GLU A 20 -16.80 9.72 21.35
CA GLU A 20 -17.80 10.25 20.40
C GLU A 20 -17.24 10.35 18.97
N PHE A 21 -15.95 10.66 18.84
CA PHE A 21 -15.28 10.85 17.54
C PHE A 21 -14.25 9.76 17.20
N GLY A 22 -13.87 8.90 18.15
CA GLY A 22 -13.00 7.77 17.87
C GLY A 22 -13.74 6.67 17.12
N ASP A 23 -13.09 6.10 16.11
CA ASP A 23 -13.61 4.90 15.44
C ASP A 23 -13.79 3.76 16.47
N SER A 24 -14.97 3.15 16.48
CA SER A 24 -15.20 1.94 17.28
C SER A 24 -14.25 0.82 16.85
N ASN A 25 -13.86 -0.07 17.77
CA ASN A 25 -13.01 -1.23 17.46
C ASN A 25 -13.56 -2.04 16.28
N ALA A 26 -14.88 -2.24 16.19
CA ALA A 26 -15.52 -2.92 15.08
C ALA A 26 -15.39 -2.16 13.74
N GLN A 27 -15.36 -0.83 13.77
CA GLN A 27 -15.08 -0.02 12.59
C GLN A 27 -13.61 -0.15 12.19
N LYS A 28 -12.68 -0.10 13.14
CA LYS A 28 -11.24 -0.30 12.87
C LYS A 28 -10.96 -1.67 12.27
N GLU A 29 -11.58 -2.74 12.78
CA GLU A 29 -11.52 -4.09 12.21
C GLU A 29 -12.11 -4.16 10.80
N LYS A 30 -13.28 -3.54 10.59
CA LYS A 30 -13.87 -3.46 9.23
C LYS A 30 -12.97 -2.71 8.26
N LYS A 31 -12.36 -1.60 8.67
CA LYS A 31 -11.37 -0.85 7.87
C LYS A 31 -10.15 -1.70 7.56
N LEU A 32 -9.62 -2.42 8.55
CA LEU A 32 -8.50 -3.37 8.41
C LEU A 32 -8.80 -4.45 7.36
N LEU A 33 -10.02 -5.00 7.36
CA LEU A 33 -10.43 -6.08 6.49
C LEU A 33 -10.93 -5.63 5.10
N THR A 34 -11.37 -4.39 4.95
CA THR A 34 -12.12 -3.97 3.74
C THR A 34 -11.45 -2.81 3.00
N GLU A 35 -10.88 -1.84 3.71
CA GLU A 35 -10.48 -0.54 3.13
C GLU A 35 -8.98 -0.44 2.82
N LEU A 36 -8.16 -1.35 3.36
CA LEU A 36 -6.72 -1.38 3.10
C LEU A 36 -6.42 -2.13 1.80
N GLN A 37 -6.25 -1.37 0.72
CA GLN A 37 -5.69 -1.86 -0.55
C GLN A 37 -4.26 -1.37 -0.72
N LEU A 38 -3.41 -2.21 -1.31
CA LEU A 38 -2.01 -1.89 -1.56
C LEU A 38 -1.84 -0.72 -2.56
N GLY A 39 -2.81 -0.50 -3.46
CA GLY A 39 -2.74 0.56 -4.47
C GLY A 39 -1.42 0.53 -5.23
N ASP A 40 -0.70 1.66 -5.22
CA ASP A 40 0.69 1.84 -5.68
C ASP A 40 1.64 2.15 -4.51
N GLU A 41 1.20 1.93 -3.28
CA GLU A 41 1.96 2.30 -2.09
C GLU A 41 2.97 1.22 -1.72
N LYS A 42 4.04 1.64 -1.02
CA LYS A 42 5.07 0.74 -0.52
C LYS A 42 4.46 -0.39 0.31
N PRO A 43 4.77 -1.67 0.03
CA PRO A 43 4.27 -2.80 0.78
C PRO A 43 4.43 -2.69 2.30
N ASN A 44 5.53 -2.09 2.77
CA ASN A 44 5.77 -1.88 4.19
C ASN A 44 4.86 -0.82 4.82
N HIS A 45 4.45 0.20 4.05
CA HIS A 45 3.50 1.20 4.53
C HIS A 45 2.13 0.59 4.80
N LEU A 46 1.68 -0.33 3.92
CA LEU A 46 0.44 -1.08 4.13
C LEU A 46 0.47 -1.81 5.48
N LEU A 47 1.59 -2.48 5.78
CA LEU A 47 1.79 -3.21 7.02
C LEU A 47 1.76 -2.29 8.26
N TRP A 48 2.43 -1.13 8.18
CA TRP A 48 2.42 -0.13 9.23
C TRP A 48 1.01 0.39 9.52
N LYS A 49 0.24 0.67 8.47
CA LYS A 49 -1.15 1.15 8.60
C LYS A 49 -2.07 0.10 9.21
N MET A 50 -1.86 -1.17 8.90
CA MET A 50 -2.57 -2.29 9.55
C MET A 50 -2.28 -2.35 11.06
N LYS A 51 -1.02 -2.15 11.47
CA LYS A 51 -0.62 -2.09 12.88
C LYS A 51 -1.22 -0.88 13.60
N GLU A 52 -1.22 0.29 12.96
CA GLU A 52 -1.79 1.52 13.51
C GLU A 52 -3.29 1.39 13.79
N LEU A 53 -4.07 0.89 12.81
CA LEU A 53 -5.51 0.72 12.99
C LEU A 53 -5.87 -0.25 14.12
N SER A 54 -5.08 -1.31 14.26
CA SER A 54 -5.29 -2.36 15.26
C SER A 54 -4.64 -2.04 16.60
N ASN A 55 -3.90 -0.92 16.69
CA ASN A 55 -3.16 -0.51 17.87
C ASN A 55 -2.22 -1.60 18.41
N ASP A 56 -1.60 -2.36 17.49
CA ASP A 56 -0.73 -3.52 17.75
C ASP A 56 -1.36 -4.65 18.59
N GLN A 57 -2.70 -4.71 18.69
CA GLN A 57 -3.39 -5.73 19.50
C GLN A 57 -3.55 -7.10 18.83
N VAL A 58 -2.95 -7.28 17.65
CA VAL A 58 -3.13 -8.47 16.81
C VAL A 58 -1.76 -9.14 16.60
N THR A 59 -1.76 -10.45 16.41
CA THR A 59 -0.53 -11.25 16.22
C THR A 59 0.16 -10.95 14.90
N ASP A 60 1.49 -10.97 14.89
CA ASP A 60 2.30 -10.80 13.68
C ASP A 60 1.93 -11.80 12.56
N ASP A 61 1.58 -13.05 12.89
CA ASP A 61 1.12 -14.06 11.92
C ASP A 61 -0.18 -13.65 11.19
N PHE A 62 -1.09 -12.99 11.90
CA PHE A 62 -2.34 -12.51 11.30
C PHE A 62 -2.05 -11.34 10.36
N TYR A 63 -1.20 -10.40 10.77
CA TYR A 63 -0.76 -9.33 9.87
C TYR A 63 -0.06 -9.91 8.64
N GLN A 64 0.81 -10.89 8.81
CA GLN A 64 1.48 -11.54 7.68
C GLN A 64 0.48 -12.16 6.71
N ASN A 65 -0.47 -12.96 7.20
CA ASN A 65 -1.48 -13.60 6.35
C ASN A 65 -2.35 -12.57 5.63
N LEU A 66 -2.90 -11.60 6.37
CA LEU A 66 -3.79 -10.59 5.81
C LEU A 66 -3.03 -9.70 4.80
N TRP A 67 -1.80 -9.32 5.11
CA TRP A 67 -0.93 -8.54 4.23
C TRP A 67 -0.58 -9.31 2.96
N LEU A 68 -0.23 -10.60 3.06
CA LEU A 68 0.00 -11.47 1.91
C LEU A 68 -1.23 -11.57 1.01
N GLN A 69 -2.43 -11.72 1.58
CA GLN A 69 -3.69 -11.75 0.80
C GLN A 69 -3.95 -10.48 -0.01
N ARG A 70 -3.37 -9.34 0.39
CA ARG A 70 -3.51 -8.05 -0.31
C ARG A 70 -2.39 -7.77 -1.32
N MET A 71 -1.36 -8.61 -1.35
CA MET A 71 -0.22 -8.44 -2.26
C MET A 71 -0.48 -9.06 -3.64
N PRO A 72 0.14 -8.52 -4.69
CA PRO A 72 0.29 -9.22 -5.95
C PRO A 72 1.04 -10.56 -5.80
N PRO A 73 0.74 -11.57 -6.64
CA PRO A 73 1.28 -12.93 -6.50
C PRO A 73 2.81 -13.01 -6.57
N HIS A 74 3.45 -12.10 -7.31
CA HIS A 74 4.91 -12.08 -7.45
C HIS A 74 5.62 -11.70 -6.13
N ILE A 75 5.07 -10.74 -5.37
CA ILE A 75 5.56 -10.39 -4.03
C ILE A 75 5.23 -11.53 -3.05
N GLN A 76 4.01 -12.07 -3.09
CA GLN A 76 3.61 -13.19 -2.21
C GLN A 76 4.57 -14.37 -2.29
N THR A 77 5.02 -14.73 -3.49
CA THR A 77 5.92 -15.88 -3.72
C THR A 77 7.25 -15.70 -2.99
N VAL A 78 7.86 -14.51 -3.08
CA VAL A 78 9.13 -14.22 -2.43
C VAL A 78 8.97 -14.18 -0.91
N LEU A 79 7.88 -13.59 -0.42
CA LEU A 79 7.63 -13.45 1.00
C LEU A 79 7.26 -14.77 1.67
N SER A 80 6.49 -15.63 0.99
CA SER A 80 6.10 -16.97 1.50
C SER A 80 7.30 -17.89 1.67
N ALA A 81 8.34 -17.72 0.85
CA ALA A 81 9.61 -18.44 1.00
C ALA A 81 10.49 -17.88 2.14
N SER A 82 10.17 -16.70 2.69
CA SER A 82 10.98 -15.99 3.67
C SER A 82 10.43 -16.14 5.08
N SER A 83 11.06 -16.97 5.91
CA SER A 83 10.76 -17.12 7.35
C SER A 83 11.46 -16.02 8.18
N LYS A 84 11.12 -14.75 7.95
CA LYS A 84 11.70 -13.60 8.67
C LYS A 84 10.64 -12.86 9.49
N PRO A 85 11.04 -12.15 10.56
CA PRO A 85 10.11 -11.33 11.34
C PRO A 85 9.48 -10.24 10.47
N LEU A 86 8.29 -9.80 10.88
CA LEU A 86 7.41 -8.93 10.10
C LEU A 86 8.10 -7.63 9.65
N ASP A 87 8.90 -7.00 10.52
CA ASP A 87 9.67 -5.79 10.20
C ASP A 87 10.71 -6.00 9.08
N LYS A 88 11.32 -7.18 9.04
CA LYS A 88 12.29 -7.54 7.99
C LYS A 88 11.57 -7.97 6.73
N LEU A 89 10.38 -8.56 6.86
CA LEU A 89 9.56 -8.99 5.75
C LEU A 89 9.03 -7.78 4.95
N GLY A 90 8.58 -6.72 5.63
CA GLY A 90 8.18 -5.45 5.00
C GLY A 90 9.29 -4.84 4.13
N ASN A 91 10.52 -4.79 4.66
CA ASN A 91 11.68 -4.29 3.92
C ASN A 91 12.01 -5.13 2.67
N ILE A 92 11.79 -6.45 2.72
CA ILE A 92 12.00 -7.32 1.55
C ILE A 92 10.93 -7.04 0.49
N ALA A 93 9.67 -6.88 0.91
CA ALA A 93 8.58 -6.57 -0.01
C ALA A 93 8.79 -5.25 -0.73
N ASP A 94 9.25 -4.20 -0.03
CA ASP A 94 9.61 -2.93 -0.66
C ASP A 94 10.66 -3.11 -1.76
N LYS A 95 11.74 -3.85 -1.46
CA LYS A 95 12.80 -4.12 -2.44
C LYS A 95 12.29 -4.89 -3.66
N VAL A 96 11.42 -5.88 -3.46
CA VAL A 96 10.82 -6.64 -4.55
C VAL A 96 9.92 -5.75 -5.40
N SER A 97 9.12 -4.89 -4.77
CA SER A 97 8.27 -3.92 -5.46
C SER A 97 9.09 -2.93 -6.30
N GLU A 98 10.21 -2.43 -5.78
CA GLU A 98 11.10 -1.53 -6.52
C GLU A 98 11.71 -2.21 -7.75
N ILE A 99 12.15 -3.47 -7.62
CA ILE A 99 12.69 -4.23 -8.76
C ILE A 99 11.66 -4.35 -9.88
N VAL A 100 10.41 -4.64 -9.53
CA VAL A 100 9.31 -4.81 -10.50
C VAL A 100 9.02 -3.49 -11.22
N SER A 101 8.95 -2.37 -10.49
CA SER A 101 8.75 -1.04 -11.07
C SER A 101 9.88 -0.63 -12.02
N VAL A 102 11.13 -1.02 -11.74
CA VAL A 102 12.29 -0.75 -12.61
C VAL A 102 12.26 -1.60 -13.88
N THR A 103 11.63 -2.78 -13.84
CA THR A 103 11.53 -3.69 -15.00
C THR A 103 10.31 -3.45 -15.90
N SER A 104 9.51 -2.41 -15.64
CA SER A 104 8.45 -2.04 -16.57
C SER A 104 9.06 -1.70 -17.94
N PRO A 105 8.66 -2.36 -19.04
CA PRO A 105 9.07 -1.92 -20.37
C PRO A 105 8.42 -0.56 -20.60
N VAL A 106 9.20 0.51 -20.43
CA VAL A 106 8.88 1.81 -20.98
C VAL A 106 8.73 1.58 -22.47
N CYS A 107 7.50 1.45 -22.95
CA CYS A 107 7.19 1.62 -24.37
C CYS A 107 7.47 3.09 -24.66
N VAL A 108 8.74 3.39 -24.99
CA VAL A 108 9.09 4.63 -25.62
C VAL A 108 8.44 4.57 -27.00
N THR A 109 7.26 5.16 -27.17
CA THR A 109 6.80 5.53 -28.50
C THR A 109 7.65 6.71 -28.96
N SER A 110 8.93 6.45 -29.24
CA SER A 110 9.80 7.38 -29.95
C SER A 110 9.58 7.15 -31.44
N SER A 111 8.87 8.11 -32.03
CA SER A 111 8.96 8.63 -33.40
C SER A 111 9.45 7.72 -34.52
N VAL A 112 8.65 7.64 -35.59
CA VAL A 112 9.19 7.59 -36.95
C VAL A 112 8.79 8.89 -37.67
N PRO A 113 9.73 9.80 -37.97
CA PRO A 113 9.52 10.82 -38.99
C PRO A 113 9.79 10.16 -40.35
N GLN A 114 8.78 10.11 -41.23
CA GLN A 114 9.03 9.75 -42.63
C GLN A 114 8.64 10.92 -43.53
N ALA A 115 9.54 11.89 -43.58
CA ALA A 115 9.71 12.73 -44.76
C ALA A 115 10.63 11.95 -45.71
N TYR A 116 10.06 11.33 -46.74
CA TYR A 116 10.82 11.01 -47.95
C TYR A 116 9.98 11.35 -49.17
N ASP A 117 10.64 12.17 -49.97
CA ASP A 117 10.32 12.82 -51.22
C ASP A 117 10.12 11.79 -52.35
N GLU A 118 9.28 12.16 -53.32
CA GLU A 118 9.02 11.45 -54.57
C GLU A 118 10.30 11.28 -55.41
N PRO A 119 10.43 10.20 -56.19
CA PRO A 119 10.84 10.43 -57.57
C PRO A 119 9.96 9.71 -58.59
N THR A 120 9.47 10.51 -59.54
CA THR A 120 8.85 10.14 -60.81
C THR A 120 9.63 9.06 -61.56
N ILE A 121 8.95 8.00 -62.02
CA ILE A 121 9.35 7.21 -63.20
C ILE A 121 8.14 7.06 -64.12
N GLU A 122 8.23 7.75 -65.24
CA GLU A 122 7.41 7.66 -66.43
C GLU A 122 7.78 6.39 -67.23
N SER A 123 6.81 5.52 -67.57
CA SER A 123 6.83 4.55 -68.70
C SER A 123 5.48 3.80 -68.73
N LEU A 124 4.56 4.06 -69.67
CA LEU A 124 4.51 3.70 -71.10
C LEU A 124 4.20 2.21 -71.39
N ALA A 125 3.15 2.03 -72.22
CA ALA A 125 2.57 0.83 -72.85
C ALA A 125 1.74 -0.08 -71.91
N GLN A 126 0.49 -0.47 -72.24
CA GLN A 126 -0.11 -0.73 -73.56
C GLN A 126 -1.64 -0.61 -73.50
#